data_AF-A0A7W5M183-F1
#
_entry.id   AF-A0A7W5M183-F1
#
_cell.length_a   1.000
_cell.length_b   1.000
_cell.length_c   1.000
_cell.angle_alpha   90.00
_cell.angle_beta   90.00
_cell.angle_gamma   90.00
#
_symmetry.space_group_name_H-M   'P 1'
#
loop_
_entity.id
_entity.type
_entity.pdbx_description
1 polymer ?
#
loop_
_entity_poly.entity_id
_entity_poly.type
_entity_poly.pdbx_seq_one_letter_code
_entity_poly.pdbx_strand_id
1 'polypeptide(L)'
;MTKDTDLFPPETLQELKYLIAKRRIVFPDSLERVAREIMDRPELMAFESAAAIARHCGVSQTTVHRLAQHIGFRTLRDFRAMIKDHIRETAAKQFLYQGHSGG
;
A
#
# COMPACT_ATOMS: atom_id res chain seq x y z
N MET A 1 -3.07 -24.24 -17.19
CA MET A 1 -3.76 -22.94 -17.12
C MET A 1 -3.53 -22.42 -15.72
N THR A 2 -2.84 -21.29 -15.61
CA THR A 2 -2.15 -20.77 -14.42
C THR A 2 -3.08 -20.64 -13.21
N LYS A 3 -2.67 -21.18 -12.05
CA LYS A 3 -3.38 -21.03 -10.78
C LYS A 3 -3.64 -19.54 -10.53
N ASP A 4 -4.91 -19.15 -10.61
CA ASP A 4 -5.51 -18.12 -9.76
C ASP A 4 -5.12 -18.48 -8.33
N THR A 5 -3.94 -17.99 -7.94
CA THR A 5 -3.54 -18.03 -6.54
C THR A 5 -4.48 -17.04 -5.92
N ASP A 6 -5.30 -17.53 -5.01
CA ASP A 6 -6.14 -16.76 -4.12
C ASP A 6 -5.30 -15.62 -3.51
N LEU A 7 -5.25 -14.49 -4.22
CA LEU A 7 -4.52 -13.29 -3.83
C LEU A 7 -5.47 -12.57 -2.91
N PHE A 8 -5.58 -13.09 -1.68
CA PHE A 8 -6.24 -12.38 -0.62
C PHE A 8 -5.59 -11.00 -0.49
N PRO A 9 -6.38 -9.91 -0.51
CA PRO A 9 -5.83 -8.59 -0.36
C PRO A 9 -5.09 -8.52 0.98
N PRO A 10 -3.84 -8.03 1.01
CA PRO A 10 -3.09 -7.91 2.23
C PRO A 10 -3.80 -6.93 3.17
N GLU A 11 -3.97 -7.35 4.43
CA GLU A 11 -4.64 -6.55 5.44
C GLU A 11 -3.80 -5.36 5.91
N THR A 12 -2.47 -5.43 5.74
CA THR A 12 -1.55 -4.36 6.14
C THR A 12 -0.45 -4.12 5.12
N LEU A 13 0.16 -2.93 5.15
CA LEU A 13 1.33 -2.60 4.33
C LEU A 13 2.51 -3.55 4.59
N GLN A 14 2.63 -4.05 5.82
CA GLN A 14 3.67 -5.00 6.20
C GLN A 14 3.46 -6.36 5.52
N GLU A 15 2.21 -6.85 5.47
CA GLU A 15 1.86 -8.07 4.74
C GLU A 15 2.10 -7.89 3.24
N LEU A 16 1.71 -6.74 2.67
CA LEU A 16 2.02 -6.42 1.27
C LEU A 16 3.53 -6.49 1.00
N LYS A 17 4.35 -5.85 1.84
CA LYS A 17 5.83 -5.91 1.76
C LYS A 17 6.34 -7.34 1.83
N TYR A 18 5.78 -8.17 2.72
CA TYR A 18 6.14 -9.58 2.87
C TYR A 18 5.81 -10.40 1.61
N LEU A 19 4.62 -10.21 1.02
CA LEU A 19 4.20 -10.88 -0.20
C LEU A 19 5.09 -10.52 -1.41
N ILE A 20 5.50 -9.25 -1.50
CA ILE A 20 6.45 -8.78 -2.52
C ILE A 20 7.83 -9.41 -2.30
N ALA A 21 8.33 -9.41 -1.06
CA ALA A 21 9.61 -10.02 -0.71
C ALA A 21 9.63 -11.54 -0.98
N LYS A 22 8.50 -12.23 -0.79
CA LYS A 22 8.30 -13.64 -1.15
C LYS A 22 8.10 -13.88 -2.65
N ARG A 23 8.19 -12.83 -3.49
CA ARG A 23 7.89 -12.86 -4.93
C ARG A 23 6.53 -13.47 -5.27
N ARG A 24 5.55 -13.38 -4.35
CA ARG A 24 4.17 -13.80 -4.61
C ARG A 24 3.41 -12.78 -5.43
N ILE A 25 3.76 -11.50 -5.27
CA ILE A 25 3.26 -10.40 -6.08
C ILE A 25 4.45 -9.85 -6.86
N VAL A 26 4.38 -9.94 -8.19
CA VAL A 26 5.37 -9.34 -9.09
C VAL A 26 4.72 -8.16 -9.78
N PHE A 27 5.33 -6.98 -9.65
CA PHE A 27 4.85 -5.79 -10.33
C PHE A 27 5.59 -5.58 -11.65
N PRO A 28 4.89 -5.19 -12.73
CA PRO A 28 5.54 -4.58 -13.88
C PRO A 28 6.14 -3.21 -13.51
N ASP A 29 7.13 -2.75 -14.28
CA ASP A 29 7.94 -1.54 -14.01
C ASP A 29 7.11 -0.31 -13.58
N SER A 30 6.00 -0.03 -14.27
CA SER A 30 5.12 1.09 -13.92
C SER A 30 4.39 0.92 -12.59
N LEU A 31 3.99 -0.31 -12.23
CA LEU A 31 3.31 -0.60 -10.97
C LEU A 31 4.30 -0.64 -9.81
N GLU A 32 5.53 -1.10 -10.05
CA GLU A 32 6.59 -1.14 -9.05
C GLU A 32 6.91 0.26 -8.54
N ARG A 33 6.99 1.26 -9.43
CA ARG A 33 7.22 2.66 -9.01
C ARG A 33 6.15 3.15 -8.04
N VAL A 34 4.87 2.92 -8.39
CA VAL A 34 3.75 3.32 -7.52
C VAL A 34 3.82 2.58 -6.18
N ALA A 35 4.04 1.27 -6.22
CA ALA A 35 4.16 0.47 -5.00
C ALA A 35 5.32 0.95 -4.12
N ARG A 36 6.47 1.27 -4.72
CA ARG A 36 7.65 1.80 -4.03
C ARG A 36 7.37 3.14 -3.35
N GLU A 37 6.75 4.07 -4.05
CA GLU A 37 6.38 5.37 -3.48
C GLU A 37 5.41 5.23 -2.31
N ILE A 38 4.45 4.32 -2.39
CA ILE A 38 3.49 4.06 -1.29
C ILE A 38 4.18 3.35 -0.11
N MET A 39 5.14 2.48 -0.39
CA MET A 39 5.93 1.78 0.63
C MET A 39 6.91 2.71 1.36
N ASP A 40 7.42 3.73 0.68
CA ASP A 40 8.27 4.80 1.23
C ASP A 40 7.42 5.83 1.98
N ARG A 41 6.31 6.28 1.36
CA ARG A 41 5.41 7.31 1.88
C ARG A 41 3.95 6.85 1.82
N PRO A 42 3.49 6.06 2.81
CA PRO A 42 2.09 5.63 2.88
C PRO A 42 1.12 6.81 3.03
N GLU A 43 1.61 7.92 3.58
CA GLU A 43 0.87 9.18 3.73
C GLU A 43 0.37 9.73 2.39
N LEU A 44 1.15 9.60 1.31
CA LEU A 44 0.70 9.98 -0.02
C LEU A 44 -0.57 9.20 -0.39
N MET A 45 -0.57 7.89 -0.22
CA MET A 45 -1.74 7.08 -0.55
C MET A 45 -2.95 7.38 0.34
N ALA A 46 -2.72 7.71 1.62
CA ALA A 46 -3.76 7.99 2.59
C ALA A 46 -4.41 9.37 2.40
N PHE A 47 -3.61 10.40 2.19
CA PHE A 47 -4.06 11.80 2.20
C PHE A 47 -4.26 12.35 0.78
N GLU A 48 -3.37 12.01 -0.16
CA GLU A 48 -3.46 12.50 -1.53
C GLU A 48 -4.56 11.81 -2.34
N SER A 49 -4.91 12.45 -3.45
CA SER A 49 -5.84 11.92 -4.44
C SER A 49 -5.13 11.01 -5.45
N ALA A 50 -5.87 10.08 -6.05
CA ALA A 50 -5.36 9.16 -7.09
C ALA A 50 -4.61 9.90 -8.22
N ALA A 51 -5.13 11.06 -8.65
CA ALA A 51 -4.51 11.92 -9.65
C ALA A 51 -3.15 12.50 -9.20
N ALA A 52 -3.05 12.94 -7.95
CA ALA A 52 -1.81 13.48 -7.39
C ALA A 52 -0.75 12.39 -7.23
N ILE A 53 -1.15 11.21 -6.71
CA ILE A 53 -0.27 10.04 -6.59
C ILE A 53 0.26 9.61 -7.96
N ALA A 54 -0.63 9.54 -8.96
CA ALA A 54 -0.27 9.21 -10.33
C ALA A 54 0.76 10.21 -10.88
N ARG A 55 0.54 11.51 -10.66
CA ARG A 55 1.47 12.57 -11.08
C ARG A 55 2.83 12.48 -10.36
N HIS A 56 2.84 12.19 -9.07
CA HIS A 56 4.06 11.98 -8.29
C HIS A 56 4.87 10.79 -8.81
N CYS A 57 4.20 9.69 -9.15
CA CYS A 57 4.83 8.49 -9.67
C CYS A 57 5.16 8.57 -11.17
N GLY A 58 4.73 9.62 -11.87
CA GLY A 58 4.88 9.73 -13.33
C GLY A 58 4.06 8.71 -14.11
N VAL A 59 2.92 8.26 -13.57
CA VAL A 59 2.02 7.28 -14.19
C VAL A 59 0.62 7.85 -14.41
N SER A 60 -0.23 7.12 -15.13
CA SER A 60 -1.64 7.46 -15.29
C SER A 60 -2.47 7.03 -14.08
N GLN A 61 -3.59 7.73 -13.83
CA GLN A 61 -4.57 7.35 -12.78
C GLN A 61 -5.06 5.90 -12.94
N THR A 62 -5.22 5.45 -14.18
CA THR A 62 -5.56 4.06 -14.50
C THR A 62 -4.53 3.07 -13.95
N THR A 63 -3.24 3.40 -13.99
CA THR A 63 -2.16 2.56 -13.45
C THR A 63 -2.29 2.41 -11.93
N VAL A 64 -2.64 3.49 -11.23
CA VAL A 64 -2.89 3.47 -9.78
C VAL A 64 -4.09 2.59 -9.43
N HIS A 65 -5.18 2.66 -10.21
CA HIS A 65 -6.33 1.77 -10.04
C HIS A 65 -5.98 0.30 -10.36
N ARG A 66 -5.18 0.05 -11.40
CA ARG A 66 -4.72 -1.30 -11.75
C ARG A 66 -3.82 -1.88 -10.67
N LEU A 67 -3.03 -1.08 -9.96
CA LEU A 67 -2.23 -1.55 -8.82
C LEU A 67 -3.12 -2.20 -7.76
N ALA A 68 -4.21 -1.54 -7.38
CA ALA A 68 -5.14 -2.07 -6.37
C ALA A 68 -5.71 -3.43 -6.81
N GLN A 69 -6.16 -3.53 -8.07
CA GLN A 69 -6.67 -4.79 -8.63
C GLN A 69 -5.59 -5.88 -8.71
N HIS A 70 -4.35 -5.51 -9.05
CA HIS A 70 -3.22 -6.44 -9.15
C HIS A 70 -2.84 -7.05 -7.80
N ILE A 71 -3.05 -6.30 -6.72
CA ILE A 71 -2.80 -6.77 -5.34
C ILE A 71 -3.97 -7.61 -4.81
N GLY A 72 -5.15 -7.57 -5.45
CA GLY A 72 -6.36 -8.29 -5.01
C GLY A 72 -7.46 -7.39 -4.42
N PHE A 73 -7.29 -6.07 -4.43
CA PHE A 73 -8.34 -5.13 -3.99
C PHE A 73 -9.35 -4.86 -5.10
N ARG A 74 -10.63 -4.79 -4.75
CA ARG A 74 -11.70 -4.42 -5.70
C ARG A 74 -11.60 -2.96 -6.16
N THR A 75 -11.26 -2.06 -5.25
CA THR A 75 -11.18 -0.63 -5.57
C THR A 75 -9.96 0.03 -4.94
N LEU A 76 -9.56 1.17 -5.51
CA LEU A 76 -8.52 2.02 -4.93
C LEU A 76 -8.90 2.54 -3.54
N ARG A 77 -10.20 2.68 -3.26
CA ARG A 77 -10.67 3.11 -1.93
C ARG A 77 -10.39 2.05 -0.87
N ASP A 78 -10.59 0.77 -1.17
CA ASP A 78 -10.24 -0.33 -0.24
C ASP A 78 -8.75 -0.32 0.07
N PHE A 79 -7.91 -0.19 -0.97
CA PHE A 79 -6.47 -0.06 -0.80
C PHE A 79 -6.10 1.16 0.05
N ARG A 80 -6.74 2.31 -0.21
CA ARG A 80 -6.55 3.53 0.59
C ARG A 80 -6.96 3.37 2.05
N ALA A 81 -8.06 2.67 2.31
CA ALA A 81 -8.55 2.41 3.65
C ALA A 81 -7.54 1.57 4.44
N MET A 82 -6.99 0.52 3.83
CA MET A 82 -5.94 -0.31 4.44
C MET A 82 -4.70 0.52 4.80
N ILE A 83 -4.22 1.38 3.89
CA ILE A 83 -3.05 2.22 4.17
C ILE A 83 -3.32 3.23 5.29
N LYS A 84 -4.52 3.84 5.32
CA LYS A 84 -4.92 4.73 6.41
C LYS A 84 -4.93 4.01 7.76
N ASP A 85 -5.44 2.79 7.78
CA ASP A 85 -5.49 2.00 9.00
C ASP A 85 -4.07 1.67 9.49
N HIS A 86 -3.19 1.26 8.58
CA HIS A 86 -1.78 1.04 8.89
C HIS A 86 -1.08 2.28 9.48
N ILE A 87 -1.33 3.48 8.93
CA ILE A 87 -0.80 4.73 9.49
C ILE A 87 -1.36 4.97 10.89
N ARG A 88 -2.65 4.77 11.10
CA ARG A 88 -3.30 4.93 12.41
C ARG A 88 -2.71 3.96 13.44
N GLU A 89 -2.53 2.69 13.08
CA GLU A 89 -1.92 1.69 13.94
C GLU A 89 -0.45 2.00 14.25
N THR A 90 0.31 2.44 13.25
CA THR A 90 1.72 2.80 13.42
C THR A 90 1.87 4.02 14.32
N ALA A 91 1.05 5.05 14.10
CA ALA A 91 0.99 6.23 14.95
C ALA A 91 0.56 5.85 16.38
N ALA A 92 -0.50 5.04 16.54
CA ALA A 92 -0.96 4.58 17.85
C ALA A 92 0.12 3.80 18.61
N LYS A 93 0.86 2.92 17.93
CA LYS A 93 2.01 2.21 18.52
C LYS A 93 3.12 3.16 18.95
N GLN A 94 3.43 4.18 18.15
CA GLN A 94 4.45 5.19 18.51
C GLN A 94 4.11 5.91 19.82
N PHE A 95 2.84 6.24 20.05
CA PHE A 95 2.41 6.88 21.30
C PHE A 95 2.46 5.95 22.52
N LEU A 96 2.21 4.64 22.34
CA LEU A 96 2.25 3.67 23.45
C LEU A 96 3.66 3.41 23.98
N TYR A 97 4.71 3.61 23.18
CA TYR A 97 6.10 3.52 23.64
C TYR A 97 6.67 4.83 24.18
N GLN A 98 5.98 5.96 24.00
CA GLN A 98 6.43 7.27 24.51
C GLN A 98 5.98 7.56 25.96
N GLY A 99 5.22 6.65 26.58
CA GLY A 99 4.64 6.83 27.92
C GLY A 99 5.47 6.34 29.12
N HIS A 100 6.70 5.84 28.94
CA HIS A 100 7.52 5.31 30.05
C HIS A 100 8.95 5.86 30.02
N SER A 101 9.10 7.18 30.09
CA SER A 101 10.34 7.81 30.55
C SER A 101 10.02 9.18 31.16
N GLY A 102 9.46 9.14 32.36
CA GLY A 102 9.37 10.28 33.27
C GLY A 102 9.60 9.70 34.66
N GLY A 103 10.76 10.01 35.24
CA GLY A 103 11.21 9.51 36.54
C GLY A 103 10.56 10.18 37.73
#